data_AF-A0A8H7W4D5-F1
#
_entry.id   AF-A0A8H7W4D5-F1
#
_cell.length_a   1.000
_cell.length_b   1.000
_cell.length_c   1.000
_cell.angle_alpha   90.00
_cell.angle_beta   90.00
_cell.angle_gamma   90.00
#
_symmetry.space_group_name_H-M   'P 1'
#
loop_
_entity.id
_entity.type
_entity.pdbx_description
1 polymer ?
#
loop_
_entity_poly.entity_id
_entity_poly.type
_entity_poly.pdbx_seq_one_letter_code
_entity_poly.pdbx_strand_id
1 'polypeptide(L)'
;ALGSSRIVLVPDGEILSAKQDDHVRVHIDTGSARHISYHPFHIDSLLGRLVDNGSLHSRLFRVYLHAVTSYPLPDNLLGRTGTEEALHSLTQASTTSFSTFGEVETQLLVKIGSLSPIRRYYPPHLKIMETVSWSRLPSLQQHEKFFQVAETMKREALSLQALQETFVEAPAIDPRNFKELYERASIRLSNIRVDGYGAEKFTTQHDHVYAARDRIADSTREFQACSVSKQVDGWAVNSMPIRGLLSKFEGWGLPFSGKDDQSFPGLGFDRALLDPASKFLPAAWNTIQKTLIGCNGSNDRYRLMLFF
;
A
#
# COMPACT_ATOMS: atom_id res chain seq x y z
N ALA A 1 -30.32 27.95 23.56
CA ALA A 1 -29.59 29.14 23.12
C ALA A 1 -29.66 29.20 21.59
N LEU A 2 -30.27 30.25 21.02
CA LEU A 2 -30.26 30.47 19.57
C LEU A 2 -28.81 30.74 19.15
N GLY A 3 -28.19 29.74 18.53
CA GLY A 3 -26.75 29.69 18.29
C GLY A 3 -26.30 30.76 17.29
N SER A 4 -25.20 31.44 17.63
CA SER A 4 -24.44 32.27 16.70
C SER A 4 -24.22 31.52 15.37
N SER A 5 -24.68 32.11 14.26
CA SER A 5 -24.41 31.59 12.92
C SER A 5 -22.91 31.74 12.64
N ARG A 6 -22.16 30.64 12.78
CA ARG A 6 -20.73 30.60 12.48
C ARG A 6 -20.54 30.20 11.03
N ILE A 7 -19.63 30.88 10.35
CA ILE A 7 -19.30 30.64 8.95
C ILE A 7 -17.80 30.46 8.85
N VAL A 8 -17.37 29.45 8.10
CA VAL A 8 -15.98 29.30 7.68
C VAL A 8 -15.86 29.87 6.27
N LEU A 9 -14.94 30.81 6.07
CA LEU A 9 -14.62 31.34 4.76
C LEU A 9 -13.34 30.67 4.27
N VAL A 10 -13.44 29.94 3.17
CA VAL A 10 -12.28 29.27 2.55
C VAL A 10 -11.98 29.96 1.22
N PRO A 11 -10.75 30.44 0.99
CA PRO A 11 -10.42 31.07 -0.29
C PRO A 11 -10.56 30.06 -1.44
N ASP A 12 -11.05 30.53 -2.57
CA ASP A 12 -11.08 29.77 -3.81
C ASP A 12 -9.71 29.84 -4.50
N GLY A 13 -9.18 28.71 -4.93
CA GLY A 13 -7.83 28.62 -5.47
C GLY A 13 -7.37 27.18 -5.70
N GLU A 14 -6.12 27.01 -6.11
CA GLU A 14 -5.57 25.67 -6.31
C GLU A 14 -5.24 25.00 -4.97
N ILE A 15 -5.90 23.86 -4.69
CA ILE A 15 -5.60 23.04 -3.51
C ILE A 15 -4.33 22.22 -3.77
N LEU A 16 -3.27 22.53 -3.03
CA LEU A 16 -2.01 21.81 -2.97
C LEU A 16 -1.94 21.02 -1.66
N SER A 17 -1.68 19.72 -1.74
CA SER A 17 -1.55 18.85 -0.57
C SER A 17 -0.22 18.10 -0.58
N ALA A 18 0.44 18.08 0.57
CA ALA A 18 1.69 17.36 0.75
C ALA A 18 1.73 16.71 2.14
N LYS A 19 2.26 15.48 2.19
CA LYS A 19 2.59 14.84 3.46
C LYS A 19 3.69 15.67 4.15
N GLN A 20 3.45 15.99 5.41
CA GLN A 20 4.42 16.62 6.29
C GLN A 20 4.45 15.85 7.61
N ASP A 21 5.55 15.16 7.86
CA ASP A 21 5.72 14.30 9.03
C ASP A 21 4.55 13.30 9.15
N ASP A 22 3.80 13.36 10.26
CA ASP A 22 2.65 12.50 10.56
C ASP A 22 1.29 13.09 10.12
N HIS A 23 1.28 14.24 9.45
CA HIS A 23 0.05 14.88 8.99
C HIS A 23 0.14 15.31 7.51
N VAL A 24 -0.96 15.83 6.97
CA VAL A 24 -1.00 16.43 5.63
C VAL A 24 -1.14 17.93 5.79
N ARG A 25 -0.21 18.67 5.18
CA ARG A 25 -0.34 20.11 5.02
C ARG A 25 -1.10 20.39 3.73
N VAL A 26 -2.17 21.17 3.86
CA VAL A 26 -2.94 21.68 2.72
C VAL A 26 -2.70 23.17 2.61
N HIS A 27 -2.37 23.62 1.40
CA HIS A 27 -2.24 25.01 1.04
C HIS A 27 -3.17 25.32 -0.13
N ILE A 28 -3.87 26.45 -0.07
CA ILE A 28 -4.71 26.92 -1.16
C ILE A 28 -3.97 28.08 -1.81
N ASP A 29 -3.46 27.86 -3.02
CA ASP A 29 -2.79 28.89 -3.79
C ASP A 29 -3.82 29.74 -4.53
N THR A 30 -3.90 31.02 -4.16
CA THR A 30 -4.81 32.01 -4.74
C THR A 30 -4.12 32.85 -5.84
N GLY A 31 -2.88 32.52 -6.19
CA GLY A 31 -2.05 33.28 -7.11
C GLY A 31 -1.81 34.72 -6.64
N SER A 32 -1.59 35.62 -7.61
CA SER A 32 -1.33 37.05 -7.36
C SER A 32 -2.58 37.94 -7.51
N ALA A 33 -3.78 37.36 -7.43
CA ALA A 33 -5.02 38.09 -7.65
C ALA A 33 -5.29 39.10 -6.50
N ARG A 34 -5.71 40.33 -6.85
CA ARG A 34 -6.08 41.36 -5.87
C ARG A 34 -7.41 41.09 -5.18
N HIS A 35 -8.30 40.36 -5.85
CA HIS A 35 -9.61 39.95 -5.33
C HIS A 35 -9.69 38.44 -5.41
N ILE A 36 -9.89 37.81 -4.25
CA ILE A 36 -9.97 36.36 -4.10
C ILE A 36 -11.42 36.03 -3.76
N SER A 37 -12.04 35.14 -4.54
CA SER A 37 -13.36 34.59 -4.23
C SER A 37 -13.28 33.67 -3.02
N TYR A 38 -14.36 33.54 -2.25
CA TYR A 38 -14.41 32.67 -1.09
C TYR A 38 -15.61 31.73 -1.17
N HIS A 39 -15.42 30.53 -0.62
CA HIS A 39 -16.46 29.56 -0.34
C HIS A 39 -16.96 29.73 1.10
N PRO A 40 -18.17 30.26 1.32
CA PRO A 40 -18.77 30.32 2.64
C PRO A 40 -19.38 28.97 3.00
N PHE A 41 -18.91 28.38 4.10
CA PHE A 41 -19.51 27.18 4.69
C PHE A 41 -20.14 27.52 6.03
N HIS A 42 -21.48 27.52 6.06
CA HIS A 42 -22.23 27.75 7.29
C HIS A 42 -22.18 26.50 8.17
N ILE A 43 -21.87 26.68 9.45
CA ILE A 43 -21.82 25.60 10.42
C ILE A 43 -23.21 25.39 11.02
N ASP A 44 -23.85 24.30 10.67
CA ASP A 44 -25.10 23.85 11.26
C ASP A 44 -24.80 22.80 12.33
N SER A 45 -24.62 23.24 13.57
CA SER A 45 -24.31 22.36 14.71
C SER A 45 -25.51 21.55 15.19
N LEU A 46 -26.73 21.91 14.78
CA LEU A 46 -27.93 21.16 15.14
C LEU A 46 -28.03 19.88 14.30
N LEU A 47 -27.79 20.02 12.99
CA LEU A 47 -27.82 18.89 12.05
C LEU A 47 -26.45 18.25 11.83
N GLY A 48 -25.38 18.80 12.41
CA GLY A 48 -24.03 18.27 12.29
C GLY A 48 -23.50 18.32 10.87
N ARG A 49 -23.65 19.48 10.19
CA ARG A 49 -23.27 19.63 8.78
C ARG A 49 -22.66 20.98 8.45
N LEU A 50 -21.89 21.01 7.36
CA LEU A 50 -21.50 22.24 6.69
C LEU A 50 -22.45 22.50 5.53
N VAL A 51 -22.98 23.71 5.42
CA VAL A 51 -23.87 24.12 4.34
C VAL A 51 -23.08 25.01 3.37
N ASP A 52 -22.98 24.57 2.11
CA ASP A 52 -22.32 25.29 1.01
C ASP A 52 -23.21 26.40 0.42
N ASN A 53 -22.69 27.11 -0.58
CA ASN A 53 -23.39 28.20 -1.26
C ASN A 53 -24.39 27.72 -2.34
N GLY A 54 -24.66 26.42 -2.45
CA GLY A 54 -25.53 25.80 -3.44
C GLY A 54 -24.81 25.36 -4.72
N SER A 55 -23.64 25.93 -5.04
CA SER A 55 -22.92 25.62 -6.28
C SER A 55 -22.23 24.25 -6.22
N LEU A 56 -22.17 23.57 -7.38
CA LEU A 56 -21.43 22.32 -7.50
C LEU A 56 -19.93 22.53 -7.24
N HIS A 57 -19.36 23.63 -7.74
CA HIS A 57 -17.97 24.03 -7.48
C HIS A 57 -17.64 24.04 -5.98
N SER A 58 -18.37 24.83 -5.19
CA SER A 58 -18.12 24.95 -3.75
C SER A 58 -18.25 23.61 -3.03
N ARG A 59 -19.18 22.76 -3.47
CA ARG A 59 -19.38 21.43 -2.90
C ARG A 59 -18.24 20.48 -3.23
N LEU A 60 -17.82 20.39 -4.50
CA LEU A 60 -16.69 19.55 -4.90
C LEU A 60 -15.38 20.04 -4.28
N PHE A 61 -15.23 21.35 -4.12
CA PHE A 61 -14.10 21.96 -3.43
C PHE A 61 -14.03 21.50 -1.97
N ARG A 62 -15.16 21.56 -1.25
CA ARG A 62 -15.30 21.06 0.12
C ARG A 62 -15.03 19.55 0.21
N VAL A 63 -15.61 18.77 -0.72
CA VAL A 63 -15.39 17.32 -0.80
C VAL A 63 -13.90 17.00 -0.94
N TYR A 64 -13.20 17.68 -1.83
CA TYR A 64 -11.78 17.44 -2.05
C TYR A 64 -10.97 17.79 -0.80
N LEU A 65 -11.26 18.92 -0.14
CA LEU A 65 -10.64 19.29 1.14
C LEU A 65 -10.85 18.22 2.22
N HIS A 66 -12.08 17.74 2.43
CA HIS A 66 -12.35 16.66 3.38
C HIS A 66 -11.56 15.39 3.05
N ALA A 67 -11.47 15.02 1.77
CA ALA A 67 -10.74 13.84 1.35
C ALA A 67 -9.22 13.95 1.63
N VAL A 68 -8.58 15.07 1.29
CA VAL A 68 -7.12 15.25 1.48
C VAL A 68 -6.71 15.59 2.92
N THR A 69 -7.67 16.01 3.75
CA THR A 69 -7.45 16.27 5.19
C THR A 69 -7.98 15.17 6.10
N SER A 70 -8.41 14.04 5.52
CA SER A 70 -8.98 12.94 6.30
C SER A 70 -8.00 12.40 7.35
N TYR A 71 -8.56 12.10 8.51
CA TYR A 71 -7.90 11.59 9.70
C TYR A 71 -8.65 10.35 10.20
N PRO A 72 -7.99 9.37 10.85
CA PRO A 72 -8.65 8.14 11.31
C PRO A 72 -9.79 8.36 12.33
N LEU A 73 -9.80 9.49 13.04
CA LEU A 73 -10.87 9.80 13.99
C LEU A 73 -11.99 10.60 13.30
N PRO A 74 -13.27 10.28 13.57
CA PRO A 74 -14.38 11.08 13.09
C PRO A 74 -14.31 12.51 13.59
N ASP A 75 -14.71 13.45 12.73
CA ASP A 75 -14.86 14.85 13.12
C ASP A 75 -16.04 15.02 14.09
N ASN A 76 -15.89 15.88 15.10
CA ASN A 76 -16.89 16.08 16.16
C ASN A 76 -18.18 16.74 15.66
N LEU A 77 -18.11 17.56 14.61
CA LEU A 77 -19.30 18.21 14.04
C LEU A 77 -20.05 17.23 13.13
N LEU A 78 -19.32 16.52 12.27
CA LEU A 78 -19.91 15.70 11.20
C LEU A 78 -20.16 14.24 11.59
N GLY A 79 -19.48 13.74 12.62
CA GLY A 79 -19.55 12.35 13.05
C GLY A 79 -18.95 11.36 12.05
N ARG A 80 -18.13 11.83 11.10
CA ARG A 80 -17.51 11.05 10.02
C ARG A 80 -16.04 11.43 9.85
N THR A 81 -15.22 10.52 9.37
CA THR A 81 -13.88 10.87 8.89
C THR A 81 -13.96 11.73 7.62
N GLY A 82 -12.88 12.42 7.25
CA GLY A 82 -12.87 13.23 6.03
C GLY A 82 -13.14 12.41 4.76
N THR A 83 -12.66 11.16 4.72
CA THR A 83 -12.90 10.24 3.59
C THR A 83 -14.37 9.83 3.52
N GLU A 84 -14.98 9.50 4.67
CA GLU A 84 -16.40 9.16 4.75
C GLU A 84 -17.28 10.36 4.40
N GLU A 85 -16.98 11.55 4.92
CA GLU A 85 -17.73 12.76 4.58
C GLU A 85 -17.62 13.11 3.10
N ALA A 86 -16.41 13.00 2.52
CA ALA A 86 -16.22 13.24 1.10
C ALA A 86 -17.05 12.27 0.25
N LEU A 87 -17.02 10.98 0.56
CA LEU A 87 -17.84 9.97 -0.14
C LEU A 87 -19.34 10.20 0.09
N HIS A 88 -19.75 10.54 1.31
CA HIS A 88 -21.14 10.85 1.65
C HIS A 88 -21.63 12.02 0.79
N SER A 89 -20.93 13.15 0.84
CA SER A 89 -21.23 14.35 0.09
C SER A 89 -21.30 14.08 -1.42
N LEU A 90 -20.41 13.25 -1.98
CA LEU A 90 -20.44 12.89 -3.41
C LEU A 90 -21.68 12.10 -3.82
N THR A 91 -22.22 11.27 -2.93
CA THR A 91 -23.42 10.45 -3.20
C THR A 91 -24.74 11.18 -2.97
N GLN A 92 -24.72 12.38 -2.39
CA GLN A 92 -25.94 13.14 -2.14
C GLN A 92 -26.56 13.66 -3.44
N ALA A 93 -27.90 13.68 -3.48
CA ALA A 93 -28.66 14.20 -4.61
C ALA A 93 -28.28 15.65 -4.98
N SER A 94 -27.92 16.47 -3.99
CA SER A 94 -27.42 17.83 -4.24
C SER A 94 -26.17 17.83 -5.13
N THR A 95 -25.31 16.82 -5.00
CA THR A 95 -24.04 16.70 -5.75
C THR A 95 -24.20 15.97 -7.07
N THR A 96 -25.09 14.98 -7.14
CA THR A 96 -25.33 14.18 -8.35
C THR A 96 -26.33 14.85 -9.31
N SER A 97 -27.21 15.72 -8.82
CA SER A 97 -28.16 16.47 -9.64
C SER A 97 -27.64 17.89 -9.88
N PHE A 98 -26.89 18.06 -10.96
CA PHE A 98 -26.33 19.35 -11.37
C PHE A 98 -26.84 19.77 -12.75
N SER A 99 -27.05 21.08 -12.93
CA SER A 99 -27.44 21.68 -14.20
C SER A 99 -26.24 22.06 -15.08
N THR A 100 -25.15 22.50 -14.44
CA THR A 100 -23.92 22.96 -15.10
C THR A 100 -22.72 22.14 -14.65
N PHE A 101 -21.86 21.76 -15.60
CA PHE A 101 -20.64 21.02 -15.32
C PHE A 101 -19.47 21.66 -16.08
N GLY A 102 -18.76 22.57 -15.42
CA GLY A 102 -17.69 23.36 -16.01
C GLY A 102 -16.31 22.68 -15.95
N GLU A 103 -15.31 23.42 -16.42
CA GLU A 103 -13.91 23.00 -16.39
C GLU A 103 -13.37 22.85 -14.96
N VAL A 104 -13.77 23.73 -14.05
CA VAL A 104 -13.26 23.74 -12.67
C VAL A 104 -13.81 22.53 -11.89
N GLU A 105 -15.10 22.25 -12.01
CA GLU A 105 -15.74 21.07 -11.41
C GLU A 105 -15.14 19.78 -11.97
N THR A 106 -14.90 19.76 -13.28
CA THR A 106 -14.19 18.71 -13.99
C THR A 106 -12.81 18.44 -13.39
N GLN A 107 -11.99 19.48 -13.21
CA GLN A 107 -10.63 19.34 -12.65
C GLN A 107 -10.67 18.85 -11.20
N LEU A 108 -11.61 19.36 -10.39
CA LEU A 108 -11.83 18.88 -9.02
C LEU A 108 -12.23 17.40 -9.01
N LEU A 109 -13.11 16.96 -9.91
CA LEU A 109 -13.55 15.58 -9.99
C LEU A 109 -12.40 14.64 -10.41
N VAL A 110 -11.53 15.08 -11.33
CA VAL A 110 -10.30 14.36 -11.68
C VAL A 110 -9.37 14.25 -10.46
N LYS A 111 -9.18 15.34 -9.71
CA LYS A 111 -8.38 15.34 -8.46
C LYS A 111 -8.96 14.37 -7.43
N ILE A 112 -10.27 14.36 -7.23
CA ILE A 112 -10.97 13.42 -6.34
C ILE A 112 -10.77 11.98 -6.81
N GLY A 113 -11.03 11.67 -8.09
CA GLY A 113 -10.84 10.33 -8.65
C GLY A 113 -9.40 9.82 -8.57
N SER A 114 -8.42 10.74 -8.59
CA SER A 114 -6.99 10.42 -8.43
C SER A 114 -6.61 9.94 -7.03
N LEU A 115 -7.47 10.18 -6.02
CA LEU A 115 -7.29 9.67 -4.66
C LEU A 115 -7.50 8.15 -4.57
N SER A 116 -8.12 7.52 -5.57
CA SER A 116 -8.15 6.05 -5.62
C SER A 116 -6.78 5.49 -6.01
N PRO A 117 -6.23 4.51 -5.27
CA PRO A 117 -4.98 3.85 -5.66
C PRO A 117 -5.07 3.24 -7.06
N ILE A 118 -3.96 3.24 -7.81
CA ILE A 118 -3.90 2.57 -9.12
C ILE A 118 -3.42 1.13 -8.90
N ARG A 119 -4.18 0.16 -9.39
CA ARG A 119 -3.90 -1.27 -9.27
C ARG A 119 -3.65 -1.88 -10.65
N ARG A 120 -2.54 -2.61 -10.78
CA ARG A 120 -2.14 -3.31 -12.02
C ARG A 120 -1.63 -4.69 -11.72
N TYR A 121 -1.71 -5.60 -12.69
CA TYR A 121 -1.10 -6.91 -12.57
C TYR A 121 0.42 -6.85 -12.71
N TYR A 122 1.12 -7.73 -11.99
CA TYR A 122 2.55 -7.93 -12.12
C TYR A 122 2.89 -9.42 -12.31
N PRO A 123 3.79 -9.76 -13.24
CA PRO A 123 4.20 -8.91 -14.36
C PRO A 123 3.00 -8.57 -15.28
N PRO A 124 3.04 -7.50 -16.10
CA PRO A 124 1.85 -6.99 -16.81
C PRO A 124 1.13 -8.00 -17.71
N HIS A 125 1.84 -9.02 -18.18
CA HIS A 125 1.33 -10.08 -19.06
C HIS A 125 0.74 -11.27 -18.28
N LEU A 126 0.80 -11.30 -16.94
CA LEU A 126 0.30 -12.38 -16.10
C LEU A 126 -0.62 -11.84 -15.00
N LYS A 127 -1.75 -12.54 -14.77
CA LYS A 127 -2.68 -12.22 -13.68
C LYS A 127 -2.32 -12.94 -12.36
N ILE A 128 -1.04 -12.92 -11.97
CA ILE A 128 -0.55 -13.70 -10.81
C ILE A 128 -0.28 -12.85 -9.56
N MET A 129 0.13 -11.59 -9.73
CA MET A 129 0.41 -10.66 -8.62
C MET A 129 -0.20 -9.30 -8.90
N GLU A 130 -0.26 -8.46 -7.86
CA GLU A 130 -0.75 -7.09 -7.91
C GLU A 130 0.38 -6.12 -7.54
N THR A 131 0.48 -5.02 -8.30
CA THR A 131 1.22 -3.82 -7.94
C THR A 131 0.23 -2.70 -7.69
N VAL A 132 0.38 -2.04 -6.54
CA VAL A 132 -0.45 -0.90 -6.15
C VAL A 132 0.41 0.36 -6.14
N SER A 133 0.02 1.34 -6.94
CA SER A 133 0.61 2.69 -6.93
C SER A 133 -0.27 3.60 -6.08
N TRP A 134 0.25 3.95 -4.90
CA TRP A 134 -0.36 4.90 -3.99
C TRP A 134 0.10 6.33 -4.32
N SER A 135 -0.76 7.31 -4.07
CA SER A 135 -0.34 8.71 -4.04
C SER A 135 0.55 8.97 -2.81
N ARG A 136 1.20 10.15 -2.78
CA ARG A 136 2.05 10.56 -1.65
C ARG A 136 1.25 10.86 -0.36
N LEU A 137 -0.08 10.86 -0.44
CA LEU A 137 -0.96 11.06 0.70
C LEU A 137 -1.04 9.80 1.57
N PRO A 138 -1.39 9.92 2.87
CA PRO A 138 -1.70 8.78 3.72
C PRO A 138 -2.74 7.83 3.10
N SER A 139 -2.62 6.54 3.39
CA SER A 139 -3.48 5.49 2.83
C SER A 139 -4.97 5.68 3.21
N LEU A 140 -5.27 6.25 4.36
CA LEU A 140 -6.66 6.51 4.80
C LEU A 140 -7.39 7.55 3.94
N GLN A 141 -6.65 8.42 3.27
CA GLN A 141 -7.18 9.42 2.33
C GLN A 141 -7.42 8.83 0.94
N GLN A 142 -7.00 7.57 0.73
CA GLN A 142 -7.04 6.90 -0.55
C GLN A 142 -8.06 5.75 -0.53
N HIS A 143 -9.16 5.91 -1.28
CA HIS A 143 -10.26 4.95 -1.29
C HIS A 143 -10.66 4.59 -2.72
N GLU A 144 -10.94 3.32 -3.02
CA GLU A 144 -11.36 2.83 -4.34
C GLU A 144 -12.67 3.44 -4.86
N LYS A 145 -13.56 3.90 -3.98
CA LYS A 145 -14.86 4.46 -4.36
C LYS A 145 -14.72 5.85 -5.01
N PHE A 146 -13.68 6.61 -4.73
CA PHE A 146 -13.53 7.95 -5.32
C PHE A 146 -13.49 7.92 -6.84
N PHE A 147 -12.72 7.01 -7.44
CA PHE A 147 -12.70 6.82 -8.89
C PHE A 147 -14.07 6.36 -9.42
N GLN A 148 -14.73 5.42 -8.74
CA GLN A 148 -16.03 4.90 -9.18
C GLN A 148 -17.10 5.99 -9.22
N VAL A 149 -17.12 6.85 -8.20
CA VAL A 149 -18.06 7.96 -8.11
C VAL A 149 -17.69 9.06 -9.12
N ALA A 150 -16.41 9.40 -9.24
CA ALA A 150 -15.92 10.36 -10.23
C ALA A 150 -16.22 9.94 -11.67
N GLU A 151 -16.02 8.65 -12.00
CA GLU A 151 -16.31 8.13 -13.33
C GLU A 151 -17.83 8.14 -13.63
N THR A 152 -18.65 7.81 -12.62
CA THR A 152 -20.12 7.86 -12.74
C THR A 152 -20.60 9.29 -12.97
N MET A 153 -20.16 10.25 -12.15
CA MET A 153 -20.51 11.66 -12.32
C MET A 153 -20.03 12.22 -13.67
N LYS A 154 -18.83 11.84 -14.13
CA LYS A 154 -18.34 12.22 -15.48
C LYS A 154 -19.25 11.67 -16.58
N ARG A 155 -19.69 10.41 -16.45
CA ARG A 155 -20.62 9.78 -17.41
C ARG A 155 -21.98 10.47 -17.42
N GLU A 156 -22.50 10.83 -16.26
CA GLU A 156 -23.75 11.60 -16.13
C GLU A 156 -23.60 12.98 -16.77
N ALA A 157 -22.51 13.70 -16.50
CA ALA A 157 -22.22 14.99 -17.13
C ALA A 157 -22.17 14.89 -18.67
N LEU A 158 -21.51 13.85 -19.20
CA LEU A 158 -21.48 13.57 -20.65
C LEU A 158 -22.89 13.29 -21.21
N SER A 159 -23.74 12.58 -20.47
CA SER A 159 -25.12 12.33 -20.92
C SER A 159 -25.97 13.59 -20.99
N LEU A 160 -25.64 14.60 -20.18
CA LEU A 160 -26.32 15.90 -20.13
C LEU A 160 -25.70 16.92 -21.09
N GLN A 161 -24.63 16.57 -21.82
CA GLN A 161 -23.90 17.48 -22.71
C GLN A 161 -24.82 18.19 -23.72
N ALA A 162 -25.82 17.48 -24.26
CA ALA A 162 -26.76 18.05 -25.22
C ALA A 162 -27.68 19.14 -24.62
N LEU A 163 -27.79 19.21 -23.29
CA LEU A 163 -28.61 20.17 -22.55
C LEU A 163 -27.80 21.35 -22.00
N GLN A 164 -26.48 21.34 -22.17
CA GLN A 164 -25.58 22.36 -21.60
C GLN A 164 -25.19 23.39 -22.67
N GLU A 165 -25.30 24.67 -22.30
CA GLU A 165 -24.84 25.78 -23.16
C GLU A 165 -23.32 25.78 -23.35
N THR A 166 -22.60 25.29 -22.34
CA THR A 166 -21.14 25.15 -22.33
C THR A 166 -20.78 23.78 -21.76
N PHE A 167 -20.00 23.02 -22.52
CA PHE A 167 -19.47 21.73 -22.08
C PHE A 167 -17.96 21.73 -22.30
N VAL A 168 -17.20 21.43 -21.26
CA VAL A 168 -15.76 21.25 -21.36
C VAL A 168 -15.46 19.77 -21.17
N GLU A 169 -14.81 19.17 -22.17
CA GLU A 169 -14.45 17.76 -22.08
C GLU A 169 -13.43 17.53 -20.96
N ALA A 170 -13.82 16.70 -20.00
CA ALA A 170 -12.97 16.43 -18.85
C ALA A 170 -11.70 15.64 -19.22
N PRO A 171 -10.54 15.98 -18.62
CA PRO A 171 -9.34 15.18 -18.77
C PRO A 171 -9.63 13.71 -18.49
N ALA A 172 -8.95 12.82 -19.21
CA ALA A 172 -9.06 11.39 -18.94
C ALA A 172 -8.52 11.11 -17.53
N ILE A 173 -9.33 10.50 -16.67
CA ILE A 173 -8.85 9.87 -15.44
C ILE A 173 -8.19 8.55 -15.86
N ASP A 174 -6.96 8.27 -15.39
CA ASP A 174 -6.24 7.03 -15.74
C ASP A 174 -7.16 5.82 -15.54
N PRO A 175 -7.47 5.06 -16.61
CA PRO A 175 -8.56 4.09 -16.55
C PRO A 175 -8.22 2.94 -15.59
N ARG A 176 -9.14 2.65 -14.67
CA ARG A 176 -9.03 1.53 -13.74
C ARG A 176 -9.47 0.22 -14.40
N ASN A 177 -8.70 -0.20 -15.41
CA ASN A 177 -9.03 -1.28 -16.34
C ASN A 177 -9.24 -2.66 -15.67
N PHE A 178 -8.56 -2.93 -14.56
CA PHE A 178 -8.57 -4.23 -13.90
C PHE A 178 -9.58 -4.28 -12.74
N LYS A 179 -10.88 -4.30 -13.08
CA LYS A 179 -12.00 -4.24 -12.11
C LYS A 179 -11.86 -5.29 -10.99
N GLU A 180 -11.35 -6.47 -11.30
CA GLU A 180 -11.19 -7.57 -10.35
C GLU A 180 -10.18 -7.24 -9.24
N LEU A 181 -9.16 -6.42 -9.53
CA LEU A 181 -8.20 -5.95 -8.51
C LEU A 181 -8.86 -4.98 -7.52
N TYR A 182 -9.73 -4.10 -8.01
CA TYR A 182 -10.47 -3.16 -7.16
C TYR A 182 -11.53 -3.86 -6.32
N GLU A 183 -12.18 -4.88 -6.87
CA GLU A 183 -13.11 -5.74 -6.13
C GLU A 183 -12.39 -6.47 -4.99
N ARG A 184 -11.29 -7.16 -5.30
CA ARG A 184 -10.44 -7.81 -4.28
C ARG A 184 -9.98 -6.86 -3.19
N ALA A 185 -9.56 -5.66 -3.57
CA ALA A 185 -9.17 -4.62 -2.62
C ALA A 185 -10.34 -4.15 -1.75
N SER A 186 -11.51 -3.95 -2.35
CA SER A 186 -12.72 -3.54 -1.63
C SER A 186 -13.14 -4.59 -0.61
N ILE A 187 -13.10 -5.88 -0.98
CA ILE A 187 -13.37 -6.99 -0.07
C ILE A 187 -12.34 -7.01 1.06
N ARG A 188 -11.04 -6.95 0.72
CA ARG A 188 -9.96 -6.99 1.72
C ARG A 188 -10.04 -5.85 2.74
N LEU A 189 -10.38 -4.65 2.28
CA LEU A 189 -10.45 -3.45 3.12
C LEU A 189 -11.80 -3.27 3.81
N SER A 190 -12.80 -4.12 3.51
CA SER A 190 -14.13 -4.03 4.13
C SER A 190 -14.07 -4.17 5.66
N ASN A 191 -13.12 -4.94 6.18
CA ASN A 191 -12.95 -5.20 7.62
C ASN A 191 -12.45 -3.99 8.44
N ILE A 192 -11.84 -2.99 7.79
CA ILE A 192 -11.36 -1.76 8.43
C ILE A 192 -12.20 -0.54 8.03
N ARG A 193 -13.32 -0.76 7.34
CA ARG A 193 -14.26 0.28 6.89
C ARG A 193 -15.55 0.17 7.68
N VAL A 194 -16.33 1.25 7.64
CA VAL A 194 -17.64 1.31 8.29
C VAL A 194 -18.77 1.17 7.25
N ASP A 195 -19.98 0.90 7.75
CA ASP A 195 -21.18 0.73 6.93
C ASP A 195 -21.44 1.95 6.03
N GLY A 196 -21.89 1.69 4.80
CA GLY A 196 -22.06 2.70 3.74
C GLY A 196 -20.77 3.14 3.05
N TYR A 197 -19.60 2.95 3.66
CA TYR A 197 -18.30 3.41 3.15
C TYR A 197 -17.33 2.26 2.86
N GLY A 198 -17.84 1.07 2.56
CA GLY A 198 -17.08 -0.05 2.02
C GLY A 198 -17.16 -1.33 2.85
N ALA A 199 -17.66 -1.28 4.09
CA ALA A 199 -17.91 -2.49 4.88
C ALA A 199 -18.90 -3.44 4.20
N GLU A 200 -19.82 -2.91 3.41
CA GLU A 200 -20.82 -3.69 2.66
C GLU A 200 -20.21 -4.62 1.58
N LYS A 201 -18.91 -4.48 1.30
CA LYS A 201 -18.17 -5.35 0.38
C LYS A 201 -17.60 -6.60 1.05
N PHE A 202 -17.83 -6.77 2.35
CA PHE A 202 -17.40 -7.97 3.06
C PHE A 202 -18.03 -9.23 2.46
N THR A 203 -17.20 -10.23 2.17
CA THR A 203 -17.63 -11.54 1.70
C THR A 203 -16.54 -12.57 1.99
N THR A 204 -16.95 -13.80 2.29
CA THR A 204 -16.05 -14.96 2.47
C THR A 204 -16.09 -15.90 1.27
N GLN A 205 -16.80 -15.54 0.19
CA GLN A 205 -16.98 -16.39 -0.99
C GLN A 205 -15.67 -16.73 -1.73
N HIS A 206 -14.65 -15.89 -1.57
CA HIS A 206 -13.34 -16.05 -2.20
C HIS A 206 -12.27 -16.53 -1.23
N ASP A 207 -12.65 -16.87 0.01
CA ASP A 207 -11.70 -17.32 1.01
C ASP A 207 -11.23 -18.73 0.70
N HIS A 208 -9.92 -18.95 0.85
CA HIS A 208 -9.30 -20.25 0.77
C HIS A 208 -8.74 -20.63 2.13
N VAL A 209 -8.92 -21.90 2.52
CA VAL A 209 -8.30 -22.41 3.74
C VAL A 209 -6.79 -22.33 3.59
N TYR A 210 -6.16 -21.47 4.40
CA TYR A 210 -4.72 -21.34 4.44
C TYR A 210 -4.12 -22.59 5.11
N ALA A 211 -3.43 -23.41 4.31
CA ALA A 211 -2.60 -24.49 4.85
C ALA A 211 -1.41 -23.85 5.59
N ALA A 212 -1.51 -23.82 6.91
CA ALA A 212 -0.57 -23.13 7.76
C ALA A 212 0.84 -23.74 7.61
N ARG A 213 1.84 -22.88 7.38
CA ARG A 213 3.24 -23.28 7.11
C ARG A 213 4.02 -23.64 8.38
N ASP A 214 3.44 -23.38 9.54
CA ASP A 214 3.92 -23.73 10.87
C ASP A 214 3.71 -25.22 11.18
N ARG A 215 2.78 -25.89 10.50
CA ARG A 215 2.66 -27.35 10.53
C ARG A 215 3.79 -27.96 9.71
N ILE A 216 4.87 -28.32 10.39
CA ILE A 216 5.99 -29.03 9.79
C ILE A 216 5.51 -30.46 9.45
N ALA A 217 5.04 -30.65 8.22
CA ALA A 217 4.73 -31.98 7.71
C ALA A 217 5.99 -32.85 7.56
N ASP A 218 7.17 -32.21 7.42
CA ASP A 218 8.46 -32.85 7.24
C ASP A 218 9.27 -32.85 8.54
N SER A 219 8.99 -33.83 9.41
CA SER A 219 9.72 -34.06 10.67
C SER A 219 11.24 -34.10 10.50
N THR A 220 11.74 -34.43 9.30
CA THR A 220 13.17 -34.51 9.01
C THR A 220 13.83 -33.14 9.05
N ARG A 221 13.18 -32.12 8.45
CA ARG A 221 13.74 -30.76 8.39
C ARG A 221 13.73 -30.09 9.76
N GLU A 222 12.67 -30.30 10.53
CA GLU A 222 12.60 -29.85 11.93
C GLU A 222 13.70 -30.52 12.77
N PHE A 223 13.83 -31.84 12.66
CA PHE A 223 14.85 -32.60 13.35
C PHE A 223 16.26 -32.15 12.99
N GLN A 224 16.53 -31.90 11.70
CA GLN A 224 17.82 -31.38 11.23
C GLN A 224 18.10 -30.00 11.84
N ALA A 225 17.15 -29.05 11.75
CA ALA A 225 17.32 -27.72 12.32
C ALA A 225 17.54 -27.76 13.84
N CYS A 226 16.79 -28.59 14.56
CA CYS A 226 16.94 -28.79 16.00
C CYS A 226 18.27 -29.46 16.36
N SER A 227 18.67 -30.49 15.61
CA SER A 227 19.95 -31.19 15.78
C SER A 227 21.13 -30.26 15.55
N VAL A 228 21.12 -29.48 14.46
CA VAL A 228 22.15 -28.49 14.15
C VAL A 228 22.22 -27.42 15.24
N SER A 229 21.08 -26.87 15.65
CA SER A 229 21.02 -25.87 16.71
C SER A 229 21.58 -26.40 18.02
N LYS A 230 21.26 -27.65 18.38
CA LYS A 230 21.79 -28.31 19.58
C LYS A 230 23.30 -28.59 19.50
N GLN A 231 23.80 -28.97 18.33
CA GLN A 231 25.24 -29.19 18.11
C GLN A 231 26.04 -27.88 18.21
N VAL A 232 25.48 -26.79 17.67
CA VAL A 232 26.07 -25.45 17.74
C VAL A 232 26.04 -24.91 19.17
N ASP A 233 24.91 -25.04 19.88
CA ASP A 233 24.80 -24.58 21.27
C ASP A 233 25.73 -25.35 22.22
N GLY A 234 25.77 -26.68 22.09
CA GLY A 234 26.67 -27.53 22.87
C GLY A 234 28.13 -27.50 22.44
N TRP A 235 28.47 -26.80 21.36
CA TRP A 235 29.81 -26.73 20.75
C TRP A 235 30.50 -28.09 20.69
N ALA A 236 29.78 -29.11 20.21
CA ALA A 236 30.23 -30.49 20.25
C ALA A 236 31.35 -30.73 19.21
N VAL A 237 32.61 -30.64 19.64
CA VAL A 237 33.80 -30.84 18.79
C VAL A 237 34.02 -32.32 18.42
N ASN A 238 33.41 -33.25 19.18
CA ASN A 238 33.53 -34.68 18.97
C ASN A 238 32.29 -35.22 18.23
N SER A 239 32.21 -34.98 16.93
CA SER A 239 31.20 -35.61 16.07
C SER A 239 31.68 -36.99 15.59
N MET A 240 30.73 -37.91 15.38
CA MET A 240 31.10 -39.20 14.76
C MET A 240 31.63 -38.97 13.34
N PRO A 241 32.69 -39.67 12.92
CA PRO A 241 33.22 -39.54 11.57
C PRO A 241 32.14 -39.80 10.52
N ILE A 242 31.97 -38.86 9.58
CA ILE A 242 31.05 -39.05 8.45
C ILE A 242 31.58 -40.19 7.58
N ARG A 243 30.84 -41.30 7.52
CA ARG A 243 31.13 -42.39 6.59
C ARG A 243 30.79 -41.95 5.16
N GLY A 244 31.63 -42.31 4.19
CA GLY A 244 31.40 -41.96 2.77
C GLY A 244 31.74 -40.51 2.42
N LEU A 245 32.59 -39.84 3.20
CA LEU A 245 33.07 -38.49 2.86
C LEU A 245 33.82 -38.48 1.52
N LEU A 246 34.65 -39.49 1.26
CA LEU A 246 35.37 -39.64 0.00
C LEU A 246 34.42 -39.72 -1.20
N SER A 247 33.35 -40.53 -1.11
CA SER A 247 32.36 -40.60 -2.19
C SER A 247 31.61 -39.29 -2.41
N LYS A 248 31.44 -38.46 -1.37
CA LYS A 248 30.88 -37.10 -1.54
C LYS A 248 31.85 -36.17 -2.25
N PHE A 249 33.14 -36.26 -1.95
CA PHE A 249 34.20 -35.50 -2.63
C PHE A 249 34.32 -35.89 -4.11
N GLU A 250 34.33 -37.19 -4.40
CA GLU A 250 34.33 -37.70 -5.77
C GLU A 250 33.07 -37.25 -6.54
N GLY A 251 31.92 -37.19 -5.86
CA GLY A 251 30.66 -36.71 -6.42
C GLY A 251 30.64 -35.22 -6.80
N TRP A 252 31.62 -34.41 -6.36
CA TRP A 252 31.71 -33.00 -6.75
C TRP A 252 32.36 -32.78 -8.12
N GLY A 253 33.09 -33.76 -8.65
CA GLY A 253 33.57 -33.79 -10.04
C GLY A 253 34.62 -32.72 -10.40
N LEU A 254 35.10 -31.92 -9.45
CA LEU A 254 36.11 -30.88 -9.64
C LEU A 254 37.32 -31.12 -8.71
N PRO A 255 38.55 -30.83 -9.17
CA PRO A 255 39.72 -30.93 -8.31
C PRO A 255 39.68 -29.86 -7.21
N PHE A 256 40.19 -30.23 -6.03
CA PHE A 256 40.34 -29.28 -4.94
C PHE A 256 41.36 -28.20 -5.27
N SER A 257 41.03 -26.94 -5.01
CA SER A 257 41.99 -25.84 -5.16
C SER A 257 43.06 -25.92 -4.08
N GLY A 258 44.34 -25.99 -4.48
CA GLY A 258 45.49 -25.94 -3.56
C GLY A 258 45.83 -24.53 -3.05
N LYS A 259 45.14 -23.49 -3.55
CA LYS A 259 45.33 -22.09 -3.14
C LYS A 259 44.15 -21.66 -2.26
N ASP A 260 44.45 -20.84 -1.25
CA ASP A 260 43.42 -20.20 -0.43
C ASP A 260 42.56 -19.31 -1.33
N ASP A 261 41.29 -19.68 -1.44
CA ASP A 261 40.34 -18.95 -2.26
C ASP A 261 39.94 -17.64 -1.57
N GLN A 262 40.30 -16.51 -2.19
CA GLN A 262 39.96 -15.16 -1.72
C GLN A 262 38.46 -14.85 -1.88
N SER A 263 37.70 -15.69 -2.59
CA SER A 263 36.27 -15.54 -2.76
C SER A 263 35.44 -16.10 -1.59
N PHE A 264 36.07 -16.80 -0.63
CA PHE A 264 35.36 -17.27 0.56
C PHE A 264 35.03 -16.07 1.48
N PRO A 265 33.72 -15.78 1.71
CA PRO A 265 33.26 -14.57 2.40
C PRO A 265 33.45 -14.63 3.93
N GLY A 266 34.01 -15.72 4.45
CA GLY A 266 34.18 -15.97 5.88
C GLY A 266 32.98 -16.66 6.53
N LEU A 267 32.98 -16.72 7.86
CA LEU A 267 31.89 -17.31 8.63
C LEU A 267 30.67 -16.38 8.62
N GLY A 268 29.57 -16.79 7.99
CA GLY A 268 28.34 -16.00 7.93
C GLY A 268 27.46 -16.35 6.73
N PHE A 269 26.41 -15.55 6.52
CA PHE A 269 25.52 -15.74 5.38
C PHE A 269 26.16 -15.18 4.13
N ASP A 270 26.26 -16.02 3.10
CA ASP A 270 26.58 -15.61 1.75
C ASP A 270 25.63 -16.29 0.77
N ARG A 271 25.23 -15.55 -0.26
CA ARG A 271 24.32 -16.04 -1.29
C ARG A 271 24.89 -17.27 -2.01
N ALA A 272 26.21 -17.38 -2.15
CA ALA A 272 26.88 -18.52 -2.77
C ALA A 272 26.68 -19.84 -1.98
N LEU A 273 26.37 -19.78 -0.69
CA LEU A 273 26.03 -20.98 0.11
C LEU A 273 24.68 -21.60 -0.29
N LEU A 274 23.84 -20.88 -1.04
CA LEU A 274 22.57 -21.39 -1.57
C LEU A 274 22.73 -22.14 -2.90
N ASP A 275 23.90 -22.05 -3.54
CA ASP A 275 24.22 -22.82 -4.73
C ASP A 275 24.53 -24.29 -4.37
N PRO A 276 24.38 -25.24 -5.32
CA PRO A 276 24.77 -26.62 -5.10
C PRO A 276 26.22 -26.72 -4.61
N ALA A 277 26.43 -27.52 -3.56
CA ALA A 277 27.73 -27.79 -2.93
C ALA A 277 28.88 -28.04 -3.93
N SER A 278 28.61 -28.76 -5.02
CA SER A 278 29.60 -29.07 -6.06
C SER A 278 30.16 -27.85 -6.79
N LYS A 279 29.46 -26.71 -6.79
CA LYS A 279 29.90 -25.50 -7.49
C LYS A 279 30.96 -24.70 -6.74
N PHE A 280 30.92 -24.70 -5.41
CA PHE A 280 31.77 -23.81 -4.59
C PHE A 280 32.66 -24.56 -3.59
N LEU A 281 32.23 -25.71 -3.06
CA LEU A 281 33.01 -26.44 -2.06
C LEU A 281 34.38 -26.92 -2.58
N PRO A 282 34.55 -27.43 -3.83
CA PRO A 282 35.87 -27.86 -4.30
C PRO A 282 36.93 -26.74 -4.28
N ALA A 283 36.52 -25.50 -4.57
CA ALA A 283 37.41 -24.34 -4.53
C ALA A 283 37.64 -23.82 -3.10
N ALA A 284 36.58 -23.77 -2.28
CA ALA A 284 36.61 -23.17 -0.94
C ALA A 284 36.97 -24.14 0.20
N TRP A 285 37.03 -25.46 -0.04
CA TRP A 285 37.16 -26.49 1.00
C TRP A 285 38.33 -26.25 1.96
N ASN A 286 39.52 -25.96 1.41
CA ASN A 286 40.72 -25.74 2.21
C ASN A 286 40.61 -24.47 3.07
N THR A 287 40.04 -23.39 2.51
CA THR A 287 39.79 -22.15 3.26
C THR A 287 38.76 -22.37 4.37
N ILE A 288 37.68 -23.10 4.10
CA ILE A 288 36.67 -23.47 5.09
C ILE A 288 37.31 -24.28 6.21
N GLN A 289 38.08 -25.34 5.88
CA GLN A 289 38.73 -26.18 6.87
C GLN A 289 39.67 -25.36 7.78
N LYS A 290 40.53 -24.51 7.21
CA LYS A 290 41.43 -23.63 7.97
C LYS A 290 40.65 -22.68 8.88
N THR A 291 39.56 -22.10 8.37
CA THR A 291 38.71 -21.17 9.13
C THR A 291 38.03 -21.90 10.29
N LEU A 292 37.50 -23.11 10.07
CA LEU A 292 36.86 -23.95 11.08
C LEU A 292 37.83 -24.39 12.18
N ILE A 293 39.08 -24.72 11.83
CA ILE A 293 40.13 -25.08 12.82
C ILE A 293 40.44 -23.89 13.74
N GLY A 294 40.35 -22.65 13.24
CA GLY A 294 40.60 -21.44 14.02
C GLY A 294 39.41 -20.90 14.82
N CYS A 295 38.24 -21.52 14.73
CA CYS A 295 37.01 -21.04 15.37
C CYS A 295 37.03 -21.20 16.89
N ASN A 296 36.45 -20.23 17.61
CA ASN A 296 36.24 -20.29 19.05
C ASN A 296 34.74 -20.20 19.37
N GLY A 297 34.25 -21.10 20.23
CA GLY A 297 32.84 -21.19 20.63
C GLY A 297 32.29 -19.99 21.40
N SER A 298 33.14 -19.06 21.82
CA SER A 298 32.73 -17.80 22.44
C SER A 298 32.35 -16.73 21.40
N ASN A 299 33.01 -16.73 20.23
CA ASN A 299 32.88 -15.66 19.23
C ASN A 299 32.17 -16.13 17.94
N ASP A 300 32.30 -17.42 17.59
CA ASP A 300 31.88 -17.93 16.28
C ASP A 300 30.65 -18.84 16.33
N ARG A 301 30.09 -19.06 17.54
CA ARG A 301 28.94 -19.94 17.81
C ARG A 301 27.85 -19.84 16.76
N TYR A 302 27.26 -18.66 16.62
CA TYR A 302 26.12 -18.46 15.74
C TYR A 302 26.49 -18.29 14.27
N ARG A 303 27.76 -17.99 13.98
CA ARG A 303 28.25 -17.82 12.59
C ARG A 303 28.37 -19.16 11.86
N LEU A 304 28.53 -20.26 12.62
CA LEU A 304 28.59 -21.62 12.08
C LEU A 304 27.23 -22.22 11.72
N MET A 305 26.12 -21.70 12.25
CA MET A 305 24.77 -22.24 11.97
C MET A 305 24.41 -22.29 10.49
N LEU A 306 25.07 -21.49 9.65
CA LEU A 306 24.79 -21.40 8.22
C LEU A 306 25.57 -22.44 7.38
N PHE A 307 26.50 -23.16 8.00
CA PHE A 307 27.29 -24.23 7.36
C PHE A 307 26.73 -25.65 7.63
N PHE A 308 25.74 -25.76 8.52
CA PHE A 308 25.14 -27.02 8.97
C PHE A 308 23.65 -27.07 8.63
#